data_AF-A0A7V4L8W5-F1
#
_entry.id   AF-A0A7V4L8W5-F1
#
_cell.length_a   1.000
_cell.length_b   1.000
_cell.length_c   1.000
_cell.angle_alpha   90.00
_cell.angle_beta   90.00
_cell.angle_gamma   90.00
#
_symmetry.space_group_name_H-M   'P 1'
#
loop_
_entity.id
_entity.type
_entity.pdbx_description
1 polymer ?
#
loop_
_entity_poly.entity_id
_entity_poly.type
_entity_poly.pdbx_seq_one_letter_code
_entity_poly.pdbx_strand_id
1 'polypeptide(L)'
;MKARLILIALVLVVVLGGLAGYQMIRWAKAPVQSEADHPPSKIVVIPEGATFQYVAALLERERLIKSRSAFVLLGKAHAADRRIHPGEYELNAAMPPADILAKLLAGRVVLHAVTIPEGYTVGQIAEVLDQQRITDRAEFLRLAKDRAFIESLGIAADSLEGYLYPDTYRFPRPTAVKDVIKAMVDRLGQVMTPEWQARAKDLHMTLHE
;
A
#
# COMPACT_ATOMS: atom_id res chain seq x y z
N MET A 1 -10.72 8.87 -57.51
CA MET A 1 -11.33 7.78 -56.71
C MET A 1 -10.52 7.41 -55.47
N LYS A 2 -9.20 7.19 -55.55
CA LYS A 2 -8.36 6.77 -54.40
C LYS A 2 -8.39 7.72 -53.19
N ALA A 3 -8.32 9.04 -53.41
CA ALA A 3 -8.35 10.03 -52.32
C ALA A 3 -9.67 10.05 -51.52
N ARG A 4 -10.82 9.84 -52.17
CA ARG A 4 -12.13 9.73 -51.50
C ARG A 4 -12.21 8.46 -50.66
N LEU A 5 -11.68 7.34 -51.15
CA LEU A 5 -11.64 6.08 -50.40
C LEU A 5 -10.72 6.19 -49.17
N ILE A 6 -9.56 6.84 -49.30
CA ILE A 6 -8.65 7.10 -48.17
C ILE A 6 -9.33 8.00 -47.13
N LEU A 7 -10.01 9.07 -47.55
CA LEU A 7 -10.72 9.97 -46.65
C LEU A 7 -11.87 9.25 -45.91
N ILE A 8 -12.64 8.43 -46.61
CA ILE A 8 -13.71 7.62 -46.01
C ILE A 8 -13.12 6.64 -44.99
N ALA A 9 -12.04 5.93 -45.34
CA ALA A 9 -11.37 5.02 -44.43
C ALA A 9 -10.85 5.74 -43.17
N LEU A 10 -10.26 6.93 -43.32
CA LEU A 10 -9.77 7.74 -42.21
C LEU A 10 -10.93 8.17 -41.27
N VAL A 11 -12.02 8.68 -41.83
CA VAL A 11 -13.22 9.07 -41.05
C VAL A 11 -13.78 7.87 -40.31
N LEU A 12 -13.84 6.70 -40.95
CA LEU A 12 -14.37 5.48 -40.36
C LEU A 12 -13.49 4.99 -39.19
N VAL A 13 -12.17 5.10 -39.31
CA VAL A 13 -11.24 4.83 -38.19
C VAL A 13 -11.45 5.79 -37.03
N VAL A 14 -11.64 7.09 -37.30
CA VAL A 14 -11.89 8.10 -36.25
C VAL A 14 -13.22 7.84 -35.54
N VAL A 15 -14.29 7.54 -36.29
CA VAL A 15 -15.61 7.23 -35.73
C VAL A 15 -15.58 5.96 -34.88
N LEU A 16 -14.94 4.89 -35.38
CA LEU A 16 -14.78 3.65 -34.61
C LEU A 16 -13.93 3.86 -33.36
N GLY A 17 -12.85 4.63 -33.45
CA GLY A 17 -12.02 5.00 -32.31
C GLY A 17 -12.79 5.81 -31.26
N GLY A 18 -13.58 6.79 -31.70
CA GLY A 18 -14.44 7.59 -30.83
C GLY A 18 -15.51 6.75 -30.12
N LEU A 19 -16.17 5.84 -30.86
CA LEU A 19 -17.17 4.93 -30.29
C LEU A 19 -16.54 3.97 -29.27
N ALA A 20 -15.39 3.37 -29.60
CA ALA A 20 -14.65 2.51 -28.68
C ALA A 20 -14.23 3.26 -27.41
N GLY A 21 -13.72 4.49 -27.55
CA GLY A 21 -13.39 5.36 -26.42
C GLY A 21 -14.61 5.70 -25.55
N TYR A 22 -15.74 6.04 -26.16
CA TYR A 22 -16.99 6.31 -25.44
C TYR A 22 -17.48 5.10 -24.65
N GLN A 23 -17.49 3.92 -25.26
CA GLN A 23 -17.89 2.67 -24.60
C GLN A 23 -16.95 2.33 -23.44
N MET A 24 -15.66 2.58 -23.61
CA MET A 24 -14.66 2.38 -22.55
C MET A 24 -14.89 3.30 -21.35
N ILE A 25 -15.16 4.59 -21.59
CA ILE A 25 -15.48 5.56 -20.51
C ILE A 25 -16.78 5.16 -19.80
N ARG A 26 -17.80 4.76 -20.55
CA ARG A 26 -19.06 4.26 -19.97
C ARG A 26 -18.82 3.06 -19.08
N TRP A 27 -18.01 2.10 -19.53
CA TRP A 27 -17.67 0.92 -18.75
C TRP A 27 -16.89 1.27 -17.49
N ALA A 28 -15.89 2.16 -17.59
CA ALA A 28 -15.05 2.57 -16.46
C ALA A 28 -15.84 3.29 -15.35
N LYS A 29 -16.98 3.90 -15.70
CA LYS A 29 -17.90 4.57 -14.78
C LYS A 29 -19.06 3.68 -14.31
N ALA A 30 -19.25 2.50 -14.91
CA ALA A 30 -20.37 1.62 -14.62
C ALA A 30 -19.96 0.54 -13.60
N PRO A 31 -20.45 0.60 -12.35
CA PRO A 31 -20.15 -0.42 -11.35
C PRO A 31 -20.79 -1.77 -11.69
N VAL A 32 -20.37 -2.82 -10.97
CA VAL A 32 -20.91 -4.17 -11.12
C VAL A 32 -22.33 -4.24 -10.58
N GLN A 33 -22.57 -3.67 -9.41
CA GLN A 33 -23.86 -3.58 -8.74
C GLN A 33 -24.28 -2.13 -8.54
N SER A 34 -25.58 -1.88 -8.36
CA SER A 34 -26.06 -0.54 -8.05
C SER A 34 -25.66 -0.19 -6.62
N GLU A 35 -25.37 1.09 -6.37
CA GLU A 35 -25.15 1.58 -5.00
C GLU A 35 -26.38 1.39 -4.11
N ALA A 36 -27.58 1.44 -4.72
CA ALA A 36 -28.84 1.16 -4.04
C ALA A 36 -28.96 -0.27 -3.47
N ASP A 37 -28.19 -1.21 -4.01
CA ASP A 37 -28.18 -2.61 -3.56
C ASP A 37 -27.31 -2.82 -2.30
N HIS A 38 -26.61 -1.77 -1.84
CA HIS A 38 -25.73 -1.78 -0.67
C HIS A 38 -24.81 -3.01 -0.59
N PRO A 39 -23.99 -3.27 -1.63
CA PRO A 39 -23.09 -4.42 -1.60
C PRO A 39 -22.13 -4.35 -0.43
N PRO A 40 -21.86 -5.48 0.24
CA PRO A 40 -20.91 -5.51 1.34
C PRO A 40 -19.51 -5.13 0.86
N SER A 41 -18.78 -4.40 1.70
CA SER A 41 -17.34 -4.22 1.54
C SER A 41 -16.63 -5.57 1.59
N LYS A 42 -15.63 -5.72 0.73
CA LYS A 42 -14.74 -6.88 0.65
C LYS A 42 -13.29 -6.41 0.76
N ILE A 43 -12.51 -7.08 1.60
CA ILE A 43 -11.07 -6.89 1.68
C ILE A 43 -10.40 -7.72 0.59
N VAL A 44 -9.65 -7.06 -0.29
CA VAL A 44 -8.83 -7.68 -1.33
C VAL A 44 -7.37 -7.47 -0.99
N VAL A 45 -6.62 -8.56 -0.86
CA VAL A 45 -5.18 -8.52 -0.61
C VAL A 45 -4.44 -8.53 -1.94
N ILE A 46 -3.62 -7.52 -2.19
CA ILE A 46 -2.71 -7.47 -3.33
C ILE A 46 -1.30 -7.83 -2.84
N PRO A 47 -0.75 -8.98 -3.27
CA PRO A 47 0.60 -9.38 -2.90
C PRO A 47 1.66 -8.41 -3.43
N GLU A 48 2.79 -8.35 -2.74
CA GLU A 48 3.97 -7.67 -3.25
C GLU A 48 4.46 -8.32 -4.57
N GLY A 49 4.89 -7.47 -5.51
CA GLY A 49 5.30 -7.92 -6.84
C GLY A 49 4.16 -8.40 -7.76
N ALA A 50 2.90 -8.30 -7.33
CA ALA A 50 1.77 -8.70 -8.15
C ALA A 50 1.70 -7.89 -9.46
N THR A 51 1.58 -8.59 -10.59
CA THR A 51 1.37 -7.93 -11.88
C THR A 51 -0.02 -7.32 -11.97
N PHE A 52 -0.20 -6.25 -12.74
CA PHE A 52 -1.52 -5.67 -12.93
C PHE A 52 -2.51 -6.66 -13.56
N GLN A 53 -2.03 -7.57 -14.41
CA GLN A 53 -2.87 -8.62 -14.98
C GLN A 53 -3.41 -9.58 -13.92
N TYR A 54 -2.59 -9.92 -12.92
CA TYR A 54 -3.02 -10.71 -11.77
C TYR A 54 -4.09 -9.96 -10.97
N VAL A 55 -3.85 -8.68 -10.68
CA VAL A 55 -4.82 -7.84 -9.96
C VAL A 55 -6.14 -7.73 -10.70
N ALA A 56 -6.12 -7.51 -12.01
CA ALA A 56 -7.34 -7.47 -12.82
C ALA A 56 -8.10 -8.81 -12.80
N ALA A 57 -7.39 -9.94 -12.89
CA ALA A 57 -8.01 -11.26 -12.78
C ALA A 57 -8.61 -11.52 -11.38
N LEU A 58 -7.92 -11.08 -10.34
CA LEU A 58 -8.39 -11.15 -8.95
C LEU A 58 -9.68 -10.35 -8.78
N LEU A 59 -9.71 -9.10 -9.22
CA LEU A 59 -10.89 -8.23 -9.09
C LEU A 59 -12.11 -8.77 -9.86
N GLU A 60 -11.90 -9.36 -11.04
CA GLU A 60 -12.97 -9.99 -11.83
C GLU A 60 -13.52 -11.23 -11.10
N ARG A 61 -12.63 -12.11 -10.60
CA ARG A 61 -13.01 -13.30 -9.83
C ARG A 61 -13.80 -12.92 -8.57
N GLU A 62 -13.39 -11.85 -7.90
CA GLU A 62 -14.09 -11.31 -6.72
C GLU A 62 -15.38 -10.56 -7.04
N ARG A 63 -15.76 -10.44 -8.33
CA ARG A 63 -16.92 -9.72 -8.88
C ARG A 63 -16.93 -8.23 -8.55
N LEU A 64 -15.75 -7.61 -8.44
CA LEU A 64 -15.58 -6.17 -8.24
C LEU A 64 -15.47 -5.41 -9.56
N ILE A 65 -15.14 -6.10 -10.65
CA ILE A 65 -15.17 -5.57 -12.02
C ILE A 65 -15.85 -6.58 -12.96
N LYS A 66 -16.39 -6.08 -14.09
CA LYS A 66 -17.10 -6.92 -15.08
C LYS A 66 -16.20 -7.62 -16.09
N SER A 67 -15.01 -7.05 -16.34
CA SER A 67 -14.10 -7.53 -17.38
C SER A 67 -12.66 -7.22 -17.04
N ARG A 68 -11.85 -8.27 -16.90
CA ARG A 68 -10.40 -8.18 -16.75
C ARG A 68 -9.76 -7.42 -17.91
N SER A 69 -10.12 -7.75 -19.15
CA SER A 69 -9.51 -7.17 -20.35
C SER A 69 -9.74 -5.66 -20.45
N ALA A 70 -10.97 -5.21 -20.16
CA ALA A 70 -11.28 -3.78 -20.10
C ALA A 70 -10.53 -3.09 -18.95
N PHE A 71 -10.41 -3.72 -17.78
CA PHE A 71 -9.65 -3.14 -16.68
C PHE A 71 -8.15 -3.03 -16.99
N VAL A 72 -7.57 -4.04 -17.64
CA VAL A 72 -6.18 -4.00 -18.11
C VAL A 72 -5.98 -2.86 -19.09
N LEU A 73 -6.89 -2.67 -20.05
CA LEU A 73 -6.81 -1.56 -20.99
C LEU A 73 -6.91 -0.20 -20.27
N LEU A 74 -7.79 -0.09 -19.27
CA LEU A 74 -7.93 1.12 -18.45
C LEU A 74 -6.61 1.44 -17.73
N GLY A 75 -6.02 0.47 -17.03
CA GLY A 75 -4.78 0.72 -16.31
C GLY A 75 -3.58 0.97 -17.22
N LYS A 76 -3.53 0.39 -18.42
CA LYS A 76 -2.49 0.74 -19.41
C LYS A 76 -2.50 2.22 -19.77
N ALA A 77 -3.68 2.83 -19.93
CA ALA A 77 -3.80 4.26 -20.17
C ALA A 77 -3.29 5.12 -19.00
N HIS A 78 -3.22 4.56 -17.79
CA HIS A 78 -2.71 5.21 -16.57
C HIS A 78 -1.34 4.70 -16.10
N ALA A 79 -0.64 3.92 -16.93
CA ALA A 79 0.64 3.29 -16.59
C ALA A 79 0.60 2.45 -15.28
N ALA A 80 -0.52 1.77 -15.04
CA ALA A 80 -0.79 1.03 -13.81
C ALA A 80 0.19 -0.11 -13.54
N ASP A 81 0.76 -0.71 -14.59
CA ASP A 81 1.70 -1.84 -14.50
C ASP A 81 2.93 -1.54 -13.61
N ARG A 82 3.27 -0.27 -13.38
CA ARG A 82 4.43 0.16 -12.57
C ARG A 82 4.06 0.92 -11.29
N ARG A 83 2.77 1.10 -11.00
CA ARG A 83 2.29 2.06 -10.00
C ARG A 83 1.31 1.48 -8.99
N ILE A 84 1.08 0.17 -9.04
CA ILE A 84 0.18 -0.48 -8.09
C ILE A 84 0.93 -0.75 -6.80
N HIS A 85 0.29 -0.40 -5.70
CA HIS A 85 0.84 -0.60 -4.38
C HIS A 85 0.27 -1.91 -3.81
N PRO A 86 1.10 -2.76 -3.20
CA PRO A 86 0.62 -3.94 -2.48
C PRO A 86 -0.12 -3.55 -1.20
N GLY A 87 -0.93 -4.48 -0.69
CA GLY A 87 -1.64 -4.34 0.58
C GLY A 87 -3.11 -4.72 0.52
N GLU A 88 -3.79 -4.56 1.66
CA GLU A 88 -5.22 -4.75 1.81
C GLU A 88 -6.01 -3.55 1.28
N TYR A 89 -6.96 -3.81 0.38
CA TYR A 89 -7.90 -2.79 -0.12
C TYR A 89 -9.33 -3.17 0.24
N GLU A 90 -10.04 -2.24 0.87
CA GLU A 90 -11.47 -2.33 1.04
C GLU A 90 -12.18 -1.85 -0.23
N LEU A 91 -12.85 -2.75 -0.93
CA LEU A 91 -13.53 -2.53 -2.20
C LEU A 91 -14.96 -3.07 -2.12
N ASN A 92 -15.88 -2.52 -2.92
CA ASN A 92 -17.23 -3.08 -3.04
C ASN A 92 -17.67 -3.12 -4.52
N ALA A 93 -18.71 -3.89 -4.81
CA ALA A 93 -19.21 -4.09 -6.19
C ALA A 93 -19.93 -2.85 -6.77
N ALA A 94 -20.26 -1.86 -5.94
CA ALA A 94 -20.83 -0.58 -6.34
C ALA A 94 -19.76 0.46 -6.73
N MET A 95 -18.46 0.18 -6.50
CA MET A 95 -17.40 1.06 -6.93
C MET A 95 -17.21 1.00 -8.45
N PRO A 96 -17.17 2.15 -9.14
CA PRO A 96 -16.77 2.20 -10.54
C PRO A 96 -15.34 1.67 -10.75
N PRO A 97 -15.07 0.93 -11.85
CA PRO A 97 -13.71 0.47 -12.15
C PRO A 97 -12.65 1.59 -12.16
N ALA A 98 -13.01 2.80 -12.60
CA ALA A 98 -12.12 3.96 -12.54
C ALA A 98 -11.70 4.32 -11.11
N ASP A 99 -12.63 4.24 -10.15
CA ASP A 99 -12.38 4.58 -8.75
C ASP A 99 -11.58 3.48 -8.05
N ILE A 100 -11.87 2.21 -8.37
CA ILE A 100 -11.04 1.08 -7.94
C ILE A 100 -9.60 1.29 -8.43
N LEU A 101 -9.41 1.57 -9.72
CA LEU A 101 -8.09 1.84 -10.27
C LEU A 101 -7.41 3.02 -9.56
N ALA A 102 -8.11 4.13 -9.36
CA ALA A 102 -7.57 5.29 -8.65
C ALA A 102 -7.13 4.94 -7.21
N LYS A 103 -7.93 4.12 -6.50
CA LYS A 103 -7.61 3.65 -5.14
C LYS A 103 -6.32 2.81 -5.12
N LEU A 104 -6.17 1.92 -6.09
CA LEU A 104 -4.97 1.06 -6.25
C LEU A 104 -3.71 1.86 -6.60
N LEU A 105 -3.84 2.84 -7.49
CA LEU A 105 -2.71 3.69 -7.92
C LEU A 105 -2.29 4.68 -6.83
N ALA A 106 -3.23 5.14 -6.01
CA ALA A 106 -2.96 6.03 -4.89
C ALA A 106 -2.46 5.29 -3.63
N GLY A 107 -2.46 3.95 -3.63
CA GLY A 107 -2.05 3.16 -2.46
C GLY A 107 -2.95 3.40 -1.24
N ARG A 108 -4.24 3.66 -1.45
CA ARG A 108 -5.22 3.87 -0.36
C ARG A 108 -5.64 2.54 0.24
N VAL A 109 -4.68 1.88 0.87
CA VAL A 109 -4.80 0.62 1.58
C VAL A 109 -5.49 0.81 2.94
N VAL A 110 -6.04 -0.28 3.46
CA VAL A 110 -6.56 -0.34 4.83
C VAL A 110 -5.39 -0.29 5.78
N LEU A 111 -5.44 0.65 6.73
CA LEU A 111 -4.45 0.79 7.78
C LEU A 111 -5.00 0.23 9.08
N HIS A 112 -4.23 -0.64 9.71
CA HIS A 112 -4.53 -1.26 10.99
C HIS A 112 -3.80 -0.54 12.09
N ALA A 113 -4.54 -0.14 13.13
CA ALA A 113 -3.98 0.55 14.28
C ALA A 113 -3.40 -0.48 15.26
N VAL A 114 -2.11 -0.34 15.57
CA VAL A 114 -1.38 -1.21 16.50
C VAL A 114 -0.81 -0.34 17.61
N THR A 115 -1.28 -0.54 18.84
CA THR A 115 -0.78 0.16 20.02
C THR A 115 0.31 -0.65 20.68
N ILE A 116 1.47 -0.02 20.86
CA ILE A 116 2.61 -0.56 21.61
C ILE A 116 2.70 0.20 22.94
N PRO A 117 2.38 -0.44 24.07
CA PRO A 117 2.47 0.20 25.38
C PRO A 117 3.92 0.46 25.81
N GLU A 118 4.10 1.42 26.70
CA GLU A 118 5.38 1.68 27.35
C GLU A 118 5.86 0.46 28.16
N GLY A 119 7.19 0.32 28.27
CA GLY A 119 7.82 -0.77 29.00
C GLY A 119 7.81 -2.13 28.28
N TYR A 120 7.32 -2.18 27.05
CA TYR A 120 7.36 -3.40 26.24
C TYR A 120 8.78 -3.69 25.74
N THR A 121 9.19 -4.93 25.88
CA THR A 121 10.44 -5.43 25.28
C THR A 121 10.28 -5.65 23.78
N VAL A 122 11.40 -5.70 23.04
CA VAL A 122 11.40 -6.00 21.60
C VAL A 122 10.65 -7.31 21.29
N GLY A 123 10.75 -8.30 22.17
CA GLY A 123 10.03 -9.58 22.02
C GLY A 123 8.52 -9.46 22.18
N GLN A 124 8.05 -8.63 23.11
CA GLN A 124 6.61 -8.36 23.27
C GLN A 124 6.06 -7.53 22.11
N ILE A 125 6.85 -6.58 21.59
CA ILE A 125 6.49 -5.81 20.40
C ILE A 125 6.32 -6.73 19.19
N ALA A 126 7.29 -7.63 18.97
CA ALA A 126 7.24 -8.60 17.88
C ALA A 126 5.98 -9.49 17.97
N GLU A 127 5.61 -9.92 19.17
CA GLU A 127 4.41 -10.72 19.42
C GLU A 127 3.13 -9.95 19.06
N VAL A 128 2.99 -8.70 19.50
CA VAL A 128 1.81 -7.86 19.19
C VAL A 128 1.68 -7.66 17.67
N LEU A 129 2.78 -7.37 16.99
CA LEU A 129 2.79 -7.14 15.53
C LEU A 129 2.42 -8.41 14.74
N ASP A 130 2.89 -9.58 15.19
CA ASP A 130 2.61 -10.87 14.56
C ASP A 130 1.15 -11.32 14.77
N GLN A 131 0.64 -11.19 15.99
CA GLN A 131 -0.77 -11.48 16.30
C GLN A 131 -1.73 -10.63 15.47
N GLN A 132 -1.36 -9.38 15.19
CA GLN A 132 -2.13 -8.48 14.32
C GLN A 132 -1.85 -8.68 12.83
N ARG A 133 -0.95 -9.61 12.47
CA ARG A 133 -0.53 -9.93 11.11
C ARG A 133 0.10 -8.76 10.36
N ILE A 134 0.75 -7.85 11.09
CA ILE A 134 1.51 -6.74 10.48
C ILE A 134 2.77 -7.28 9.84
N THR A 135 3.55 -8.08 10.59
CA THR A 135 4.86 -8.55 10.16
C THR A 135 5.24 -9.84 10.89
N ASP A 136 6.25 -10.55 10.37
CA ASP A 136 6.69 -11.83 10.93
C ASP A 136 7.52 -11.64 12.21
N ARG A 137 7.13 -12.35 13.28
CA ARG A 137 7.81 -12.31 14.58
C ARG A 137 9.28 -12.68 14.51
N ALA A 138 9.62 -13.75 13.78
CA ALA A 138 10.97 -14.31 13.78
C ALA A 138 11.95 -13.40 13.02
N GLU A 139 11.53 -12.87 11.87
CA GLU A 139 12.29 -11.90 11.12
C GLU A 139 12.43 -10.57 11.88
N PHE A 140 11.39 -10.12 12.57
CA PHE A 140 11.45 -8.94 13.44
C PHE A 140 12.51 -9.07 14.53
N LEU A 141 12.48 -10.17 15.29
CA LEU A 141 13.46 -10.44 16.33
C LEU A 141 14.89 -10.56 15.78
N ARG A 142 15.03 -11.14 14.57
CA ARG A 142 16.32 -11.26 13.90
C ARG A 142 16.88 -9.88 13.53
N LEU A 143 16.08 -9.04 12.86
CA LEU A 143 16.51 -7.70 12.44
C LEU A 143 16.76 -6.77 13.63
N ALA A 144 16.00 -6.90 14.71
CA ALA A 144 16.21 -6.11 15.93
C ALA A 144 17.54 -6.40 16.67
N LYS A 145 18.28 -7.44 16.24
CA LYS A 145 19.63 -7.80 16.74
C LYS A 145 20.67 -7.82 15.62
N ASP A 146 20.28 -7.42 14.40
CA ASP A 146 21.16 -7.42 13.24
C ASP A 146 22.00 -6.14 13.25
N ARG A 147 23.28 -6.28 13.61
CA ARG A 147 24.17 -5.13 13.82
C ARG A 147 24.30 -4.24 12.58
N ALA A 148 24.39 -4.82 11.38
CA ALA A 148 24.49 -4.05 10.15
C ALA A 148 23.22 -3.23 9.88
N PHE A 149 22.04 -3.81 10.17
CA PHE A 149 20.78 -3.10 10.06
C PHE A 149 20.65 -2.00 11.13
N ILE A 150 21.01 -2.27 12.39
CA ILE A 150 20.98 -1.29 13.48
C ILE A 150 21.89 -0.10 13.17
N GLU A 151 23.11 -0.36 12.70
CA GLU A 151 24.06 0.68 12.26
C GLU A 151 23.49 1.50 11.09
N SER A 152 22.74 0.86 10.16
CA SER A 152 22.07 1.57 9.06
C SER A 152 20.96 2.53 9.52
N LEU A 153 20.45 2.37 10.74
CA LEU A 153 19.50 3.27 11.39
C LEU A 153 20.20 4.39 12.19
N GLY A 154 21.53 4.43 12.19
CA GLY A 154 22.32 5.42 12.95
C GLY A 154 22.40 5.13 14.45
N ILE A 155 22.09 3.90 14.87
CA ILE A 155 22.13 3.48 16.28
C ILE A 155 23.41 2.68 16.53
N ALA A 156 24.14 3.03 17.58
CA ALA A 156 25.33 2.32 18.03
C ALA A 156 25.00 1.45 19.26
N ALA A 157 24.26 0.35 19.04
CA ALA A 157 23.86 -0.58 20.09
C ALA A 157 23.85 -2.03 19.57
N ASP A 158 23.89 -3.00 20.48
CA ASP A 158 23.85 -4.43 20.14
C ASP A 158 22.43 -4.93 19.81
N SER A 159 21.39 -4.17 20.18
CA SER A 159 20.00 -4.46 19.85
C SER A 159 19.15 -3.19 19.80
N LEU A 160 17.94 -3.29 19.26
CA LEU A 160 16.95 -2.21 19.28
C LEU A 160 16.12 -2.15 20.58
N GLU A 161 16.53 -2.86 21.63
CA GLU A 161 15.91 -2.75 22.94
C GLU A 161 16.00 -1.30 23.45
N GLY A 162 14.86 -0.71 23.81
CA GLY A 162 14.75 0.71 24.19
C GLY A 162 14.71 1.72 23.03
N TYR A 163 14.95 1.30 21.78
CA TYR A 163 14.94 2.19 20.61
C TYR A 163 13.61 2.22 19.85
N LEU A 164 12.73 1.26 20.11
CA LEU A 164 11.41 1.17 19.49
C LEU A 164 10.41 1.98 20.31
N TYR A 165 10.04 3.16 19.82
CA TYR A 165 9.20 4.08 20.60
C TYR A 165 7.78 3.51 20.83
N PRO A 166 7.23 3.56 22.06
CA PRO A 166 5.86 3.15 22.33
C PRO A 166 4.86 4.19 21.82
N ASP A 167 3.99 3.79 20.89
CA ASP A 167 2.92 4.63 20.34
C ASP A 167 1.83 3.75 19.68
N THR A 168 0.78 4.38 19.18
CA THR A 168 -0.18 3.75 18.26
C THR A 168 0.22 3.99 16.81
N TYR A 169 0.70 2.94 16.16
CA TYR A 169 1.11 2.94 14.76
C TYR A 169 -0.03 2.54 13.84
N ARG A 170 0.03 2.97 12.58
CA ARG A 170 -0.95 2.61 11.54
C ARG A 170 -0.23 1.97 10.37
N PHE A 171 -0.36 0.66 10.22
CA PHE A 171 0.34 -0.11 9.20
C PHE A 171 -0.62 -0.77 8.21
N PRO A 172 -0.27 -0.83 6.92
CA PRO A 172 -0.93 -1.76 6.01
C PRO A 172 -0.58 -3.20 6.36
N ARG A 173 -1.36 -4.15 5.82
CA ARG A 173 -1.04 -5.58 5.95
C ARG A 173 -0.82 -6.25 4.60
N PRO A 174 0.22 -7.10 4.48
CA PRO A 174 1.40 -7.16 5.36
C PRO A 174 2.27 -5.88 5.22
N THR A 175 3.10 -5.58 6.22
CA THR A 175 4.17 -4.55 6.15
C THR A 175 5.52 -5.22 6.35
N ALA A 176 6.52 -4.83 5.56
CA ALA A 176 7.87 -5.36 5.69
C ALA A 176 8.47 -5.01 7.07
N VAL A 177 9.16 -5.97 7.69
CA VAL A 177 9.75 -5.82 9.03
C VAL A 177 10.62 -4.57 9.14
N LYS A 178 11.43 -4.30 8.11
CA LYS A 178 12.32 -3.14 8.06
C LYS A 178 11.56 -1.82 8.15
N ASP A 179 10.42 -1.73 7.47
CA ASP A 179 9.59 -0.52 7.45
C ASP A 179 8.89 -0.32 8.80
N VAL A 180 8.45 -1.40 9.44
CA VAL A 180 7.89 -1.34 10.80
C VAL A 180 8.94 -0.83 11.80
N ILE A 181 10.11 -1.46 11.83
CA ILE A 181 11.20 -1.06 12.75
C ILE A 181 11.60 0.39 12.51
N LYS A 182 11.80 0.76 11.24
CA LYS A 182 12.18 2.12 10.87
C LYS A 182 11.13 3.14 11.33
N ALA A 183 9.84 2.86 11.15
CA ALA A 183 8.78 3.76 11.62
C ALA A 183 8.82 3.99 13.13
N MET A 184 9.13 2.95 13.91
CA MET A 184 9.24 3.05 15.37
C MET A 184 10.50 3.82 15.83
N VAL A 185 11.62 3.64 15.13
CA VAL A 185 12.87 4.37 15.39
C VAL A 185 12.77 5.84 14.95
N ASP A 186 12.19 6.09 13.78
CA ASP A 186 11.93 7.45 13.29
C ASP A 186 11.02 8.20 14.28
N ARG A 187 10.06 7.49 14.89
CA ARG A 187 9.19 8.05 15.93
C ARG A 187 9.97 8.45 17.18
N LEU A 188 10.93 7.62 17.63
CA LEU A 188 11.84 7.98 18.73
C LEU A 188 12.59 9.28 18.39
N GLY A 189 13.13 9.39 17.18
CA GLY A 189 13.85 10.59 16.73
C GLY A 189 13.00 11.86 16.71
N GLN A 190 11.70 11.74 16.43
CA GLN A 190 10.77 12.87 16.49
C GLN A 190 10.47 13.32 17.92
N VAL A 191 10.46 12.39 18.87
CA VAL A 191 10.18 12.69 20.28
C VAL A 191 11.43 13.21 21.01
N MET A 192 12.62 12.76 20.61
CA MET A 192 13.91 13.26 21.09
C MET A 192 14.20 14.66 20.52
N THR A 193 13.49 15.67 21.04
CA THR A 193 13.63 17.06 20.61
C THR A 193 15.07 17.57 20.78
N PRO A 194 15.47 18.62 20.03
CA PRO A 194 16.79 19.22 20.19
C PRO A 194 17.13 19.63 21.63
N GLU A 195 16.13 19.94 22.45
CA GLU A 195 16.31 20.30 23.87
C GLU A 195 16.73 19.10 24.71
N TRP A 196 16.12 17.93 24.48
CA TRP A 196 16.53 16.68 25.12
C TRP A 196 17.94 16.28 24.70
N GLN A 197 18.29 16.45 23.43
CA GLN A 197 19.63 16.19 22.93
C GLN A 197 20.68 17.14 23.53
N ALA A 198 20.34 18.43 23.68
CA ALA A 198 21.21 19.42 24.33
C ALA A 198 21.43 19.05 25.80
N ARG A 199 20.35 18.68 26.51
CA ARG A 199 20.44 18.24 27.91
C ARG A 199 21.27 16.98 28.08
N ALA A 200 21.14 16.00 27.19
CA ALA A 200 21.97 14.79 27.23
C ALA A 200 23.46 15.14 27.08
N LYS A 201 23.80 16.07 26.17
CA LYS A 201 25.18 16.57 26.02
C LYS A 201 25.68 17.29 27.27
N ASP A 202 24.85 18.11 27.91
CA ASP A 202 25.19 18.80 29.17
C ASP A 202 25.43 17.79 30.31
N LEU A 203 24.76 16.65 30.27
CA LEU A 203 24.93 15.55 31.22
C LEU A 203 26.06 14.57 30.83
N HIS A 204 26.76 14.81 29.72
CA HIS A 204 27.76 13.89 29.15
C HIS A 204 27.22 12.48 28.87
N MET A 205 25.94 12.36 28.54
CA MET A 205 25.26 11.10 28.22
C MET A 205 25.08 10.95 26.71
N THR A 206 25.22 9.72 26.23
CA THR A 206 24.82 9.33 24.88
C THR A 206 23.30 9.08 24.81
N LEU A 207 22.75 8.85 23.61
CA LEU A 207 21.34 8.48 23.46
C LEU A 207 21.01 7.12 24.09
N HIS A 208 22.01 6.25 24.27
CA HIS A 208 21.82 4.92 24.83
C HIS A 208 21.78 4.92 26.36
N GLU A 209 22.49 5.88 26.98
CA GLU A 209 22.64 6.01 28.44
C GLU A 209 21.47 6.78 29.05
#